data_AF-A0A0F9H5R6-F1
#
_entry.id   AF-A0A0F9H5R6-F1
#
_cell.length_a   1.000
_cell.length_b   1.000
_cell.length_c   1.000
_cell.angle_alpha   90.00
_cell.angle_beta   90.00
_cell.angle_gamma   90.00
#
_symmetry.space_group_name_H-M   'P 1'
#
loop_
_entity.id
_entity.type
_entity.pdbx_description
1 polymer ?
#
loop_
_entity_poly.entity_id
_entity_poly.type
_entity_poly.pdbx_seq_one_letter_code
_entity_poly.pdbx_strand_id
1 'polypeptide(L)'
;MNQSNKALQGLGIPYAALISIVFGMMILSFPIGAFVVFNSDIGDEINFEYPLSGFDFFLGGISYEIPIEFELGDAFIVIWILFLILFTISFLGPKKDFVKTLTPMIADGKQPLESNYLVTMIKWFSVLVLISGMINFVQEGVGITI
;
A
#
# COMPACT_ATOMS: atom_id res chain seq x y z
N MET A 1 13.37 -25.81 26.80
CA MET A 1 12.56 -25.01 25.85
C MET A 1 11.17 -24.81 26.46
N ASN A 2 10.80 -23.57 26.82
CA ASN A 2 9.54 -23.25 27.52
C ASN A 2 8.32 -23.30 26.58
N GLN A 3 7.21 -23.89 27.03
CA GLN A 3 5.96 -24.00 26.26
C GLN A 3 5.37 -22.65 25.80
N SER A 4 5.60 -21.57 26.56
CA SER A 4 5.18 -20.20 26.22
C SER A 4 5.70 -19.73 24.85
N ASN A 5 6.92 -20.13 24.47
CA ASN A 5 7.49 -19.77 23.17
C ASN A 5 6.78 -20.46 22.00
N LYS A 6 6.16 -21.63 22.19
CA LYS A 6 5.49 -22.37 21.11
C LYS A 6 4.19 -21.71 20.66
N ALA A 7 3.41 -21.18 21.61
CA ALA A 7 2.16 -20.48 21.30
C ALA A 7 2.42 -19.16 20.57
N LEU A 8 3.42 -18.39 21.03
CA LEU A 8 3.81 -17.13 20.40
C LEU A 8 4.42 -17.36 19.01
N GLN A 9 5.22 -18.41 18.85
CA GLN A 9 5.81 -18.82 17.58
C GLN A 9 4.75 -19.30 16.58
N GLY A 10 3.69 -19.97 17.06
CA GLY A 10 2.55 -20.41 16.26
C GLY A 10 1.76 -19.27 15.61
N LEU A 11 1.73 -18.08 16.23
CA LEU A 11 1.12 -16.88 15.64
C LEU A 11 2.13 -16.01 14.88
N GLY A 12 3.40 -16.03 15.29
CA GLY A 12 4.46 -15.24 14.67
C GLY A 12 4.76 -15.63 13.22
N ILE A 13 4.73 -16.93 12.91
CA ILE A 13 5.03 -17.43 11.56
C ILE A 13 3.93 -17.04 10.55
N PRO A 14 2.62 -17.29 10.80
CA PRO A 14 1.55 -16.82 9.92
C PRO A 14 1.56 -15.30 9.73
N TYR A 15 1.86 -14.54 10.78
CA TYR A 15 1.98 -13.09 10.70
C TYR A 15 3.13 -12.65 9.78
N ALA A 16 4.29 -13.31 9.87
CA ALA A 16 5.41 -13.04 8.96
C ALA A 16 5.09 -13.40 7.50
N ALA A 17 4.34 -14.49 7.30
CA ALA A 17 3.85 -14.88 5.97
C ALA A 17 2.89 -13.82 5.39
N LEU A 18 1.97 -13.30 6.21
CA LEU A 18 1.07 -12.22 5.82
C LEU A 18 1.85 -10.95 5.42
N ILE A 19 2.86 -10.57 6.19
CA ILE A 19 3.74 -9.43 5.83
C ILE A 19 4.41 -9.67 4.48
N SER A 20 4.91 -10.88 4.24
CA SER A 20 5.58 -11.25 2.99
C SER A 20 4.63 -11.17 1.79
N ILE A 21 3.38 -11.62 1.96
CA ILE A 21 2.34 -11.55 0.92
C ILE A 21 2.02 -10.10 0.59
N VAL A 22 1.73 -9.27 1.59
CA VAL A 22 1.43 -7.85 1.39
C VAL A 22 2.61 -7.14 0.70
N PHE A 23 3.84 -7.44 1.12
CA PHE A 23 5.04 -6.92 0.47
C PHE A 23 5.13 -7.34 -1.02
N GLY A 24 4.89 -8.62 -1.32
CA GLY A 24 4.84 -9.11 -2.70
C GLY A 24 3.79 -8.39 -3.54
N MET A 25 2.59 -8.19 -2.98
CA MET A 25 1.51 -7.42 -3.60
C MET A 25 1.91 -5.96 -3.86
N MET A 26 2.67 -5.32 -2.96
CA MET A 26 3.18 -3.96 -3.15
C MET A 26 4.22 -3.86 -4.28
N ILE A 27 4.97 -4.93 -4.56
CA ILE A 27 5.88 -4.96 -5.72
C ILE A 27 5.07 -5.16 -7.00
N LEU A 28 4.14 -6.12 -6.99
CA LEU A 28 3.31 -6.44 -8.14
C LEU A 28 2.32 -5.34 -8.49
N SER A 29 1.95 -4.47 -7.55
CA SER A 29 1.03 -3.36 -7.80
C SER A 29 1.58 -2.39 -8.85
N PHE A 30 2.90 -2.26 -8.99
CA PHE A 30 3.50 -1.39 -10.00
C PHE A 30 3.22 -1.85 -11.44
N PRO A 31 3.65 -3.06 -11.88
CA PRO A 31 3.36 -3.51 -13.24
C PRO A 31 1.87 -3.68 -13.49
N ILE A 32 1.09 -4.13 -12.49
CA ILE A 32 -0.36 -4.28 -12.62
C ILE A 32 -1.01 -2.92 -12.80
N GLY A 33 -0.68 -1.93 -11.95
CA GLY A 33 -1.25 -0.59 -12.04
C GLY A 33 -0.91 0.08 -13.37
N ALA A 34 0.34 -0.03 -13.84
CA ALA A 34 0.74 0.53 -15.12
C ALA A 34 0.00 -0.14 -16.28
N PHE A 35 -0.17 -1.46 -16.25
CA PHE A 35 -0.97 -2.16 -17.25
C PHE A 35 -2.44 -1.71 -17.22
N VAL A 36 -3.02 -1.57 -16.03
CA VAL A 36 -4.39 -1.09 -15.83
C VAL A 36 -4.60 0.30 -16.43
N VAL A 37 -3.68 1.23 -16.17
CA VAL A 37 -3.85 2.63 -16.61
C VAL A 37 -3.50 2.85 -18.07
N PHE A 38 -2.44 2.21 -18.59
CA PHE A 38 -1.93 2.51 -19.93
C PHE A 38 -2.34 1.50 -21.01
N ASN A 39 -2.76 0.29 -20.64
CA ASN A 39 -3.06 -0.79 -21.60
C ASN A 39 -4.46 -1.34 -21.49
N SER A 40 -5.24 -0.94 -20.48
CA SER A 40 -6.59 -1.46 -20.31
C SER A 40 -7.58 -0.40 -20.80
N ASP A 41 -8.58 -0.81 -21.56
CA ASP A 41 -9.72 0.03 -21.96
C ASP A 41 -10.69 0.27 -20.77
N ILE A 42 -10.17 0.29 -19.54
CA ILE A 42 -10.95 0.49 -18.33
C ILE A 42 -11.30 1.98 -18.26
N GLY A 43 -12.51 2.32 -18.68
CA GLY A 43 -13.03 3.69 -18.61
C GLY A 43 -13.71 4.19 -19.87
N ASP A 44 -13.75 3.41 -20.95
CA ASP A 44 -14.29 3.75 -22.28
C ASP A 44 -13.80 5.12 -22.80
N GLU A 45 -14.39 6.21 -22.33
CA GLU A 45 -14.05 7.60 -22.67
C GLU A 45 -12.94 8.21 -21.78
N ILE A 46 -12.68 7.65 -20.59
CA ILE A 46 -11.63 8.12 -19.67
C ILE A 46 -10.44 7.15 -19.75
N ASN A 47 -9.41 7.54 -20.51
CA ASN A 47 -8.16 6.81 -20.64
C ASN A 47 -6.98 7.60 -20.06
N PHE A 48 -5.75 7.10 -20.20
CA PHE A 48 -4.56 7.78 -19.69
C PHE A 48 -4.31 9.15 -20.33
N GLU A 49 -4.81 9.40 -21.54
CA GLU A 49 -4.72 10.68 -22.25
C GLU A 49 -5.80 11.67 -21.79
N TYR A 50 -6.67 11.27 -20.86
CA TYR A 50 -7.76 12.12 -20.39
C TYR A 50 -7.20 13.40 -19.75
N PRO A 51 -7.56 14.59 -20.26
CA PRO A 51 -7.01 15.84 -19.77
C PRO A 51 -7.59 16.18 -18.40
N LEU A 52 -6.72 16.30 -17.41
CA LEU A 52 -7.05 16.80 -16.08
C LEU A 52 -7.04 18.34 -16.10
N SER A 53 -8.07 18.92 -16.69
CA SER A 53 -8.32 20.37 -16.60
C SER A 53 -8.87 20.74 -15.22
N GLY A 54 -8.46 21.89 -14.66
CA GLY A 54 -9.01 22.42 -13.41
C GLY A 54 -8.07 22.48 -12.20
N PHE A 55 -6.75 22.38 -12.37
CA PHE A 55 -5.81 22.86 -11.34
C PHE A 55 -5.76 24.41 -11.31
N ASP A 56 -6.91 25.03 -11.09
CA ASP A 56 -7.01 26.48 -10.89
C ASP A 56 -6.44 26.81 -9.52
N PHE A 57 -5.20 27.32 -9.51
CA PHE A 57 -4.54 27.71 -8.28
C PHE A 57 -5.14 29.05 -7.79
N PHE A 58 -6.12 28.98 -6.90
CA PHE A 58 -6.70 30.16 -6.26
C PHE A 58 -5.77 30.71 -5.16
N LEU A 59 -4.87 31.61 -5.52
CA LEU A 59 -4.11 32.44 -4.56
C LEU A 59 -4.64 33.87 -4.58
N GLY A 60 -5.31 34.28 -3.51
CA GLY A 60 -5.68 35.70 -3.30
C GLY A 60 -6.75 36.27 -4.24
N GLY A 61 -7.64 35.44 -4.79
CA GLY A 61 -8.76 35.89 -5.63
C GLY A 61 -8.41 36.12 -7.10
N ILE A 62 -7.21 35.73 -7.54
CA ILE A 62 -6.80 35.74 -8.94
C ILE A 62 -6.80 34.28 -9.42
N SER A 63 -7.66 33.94 -10.38
CA SER A 63 -7.63 32.65 -11.06
C SER A 63 -6.52 32.70 -12.12
N TYR A 64 -5.44 31.96 -11.88
CA TYR A 64 -4.41 31.75 -12.89
C TYR A 64 -4.56 30.34 -13.45
N GLU A 65 -5.10 30.24 -14.66
CA GLU A 65 -5.09 28.99 -15.43
C GLU A 65 -3.63 28.66 -15.76
N ILE A 66 -3.12 27.60 -15.16
CA ILE A 66 -1.79 27.10 -15.48
C ILE A 66 -1.91 26.39 -16.84
N PRO A 67 -1.22 26.83 -17.91
CA PRO A 67 -1.31 26.23 -19.24
C PRO A 67 -0.45 24.97 -19.33
N ILE A 68 -0.65 24.03 -18.40
CA ILE A 68 -0.03 22.71 -18.44
C ILE A 68 -1.12 21.74 -18.87
N GLU A 69 -0.94 21.15 -20.04
CA GLU A 69 -1.67 19.94 -20.43
C GLU A 69 -1.18 18.83 -19.49
N PHE A 70 -2.02 18.45 -18.54
CA PHE A 70 -1.74 17.42 -17.55
C PHE A 70 -2.74 16.29 -17.73
N GLU A 71 -2.24 15.11 -18.05
CA GLU A 71 -3.08 13.96 -18.34
C GLU A 71 -3.21 13.04 -17.12
N LEU A 72 -4.22 12.17 -17.13
CA LEU A 72 -4.41 11.17 -16.09
C LEU A 72 -3.18 10.24 -15.95
N GLY A 73 -2.54 9.90 -17.08
CA GLY A 73 -1.31 9.13 -17.14
C GLY A 73 -0.15 9.84 -16.43
N ASP A 74 0.00 11.15 -16.63
CA ASP A 74 1.03 11.95 -15.96
C ASP A 74 0.81 11.97 -14.45
N ALA A 75 -0.42 12.19 -14.01
CA ALA A 75 -0.80 12.16 -12.60
C ALA A 75 -0.46 10.82 -11.94
N PHE A 76 -0.79 9.74 -12.63
CA PHE A 76 -0.45 8.39 -12.21
C PHE A 76 1.07 8.24 -12.05
N ILE A 77 1.87 8.60 -13.05
CA ILE A 77 3.34 8.48 -12.98
C ILE A 77 3.92 9.30 -11.83
N VAL A 78 3.46 10.54 -11.61
CA VAL A 78 3.93 11.39 -10.51
C VAL A 78 3.66 10.74 -9.15
N ILE A 79 2.42 10.29 -8.92
CA ILE A 79 2.03 9.61 -7.69
C ILE A 79 2.83 8.32 -7.50
N TRP A 80 3.09 7.59 -8.58
CA TRP A 80 3.88 6.36 -8.54
C TRP A 80 5.35 6.58 -8.22
N ILE A 81 5.98 7.60 -8.78
CA ILE A 81 7.35 7.96 -8.45
C ILE A 81 7.44 8.30 -6.96
N LEU A 82 6.50 9.07 -6.42
CA LEU A 82 6.44 9.37 -5.00
C LEU A 82 6.30 8.09 -4.16
N PHE A 83 5.41 7.18 -4.56
CA PHE A 83 5.25 5.89 -3.90
C PHE A 83 6.55 5.07 -3.90
N LEU A 84 7.24 4.97 -5.04
CA LEU A 84 8.49 4.23 -5.16
C LEU A 84 9.61 4.80 -4.28
N ILE A 85 9.70 6.14 -4.18
CA ILE A 85 10.66 6.80 -3.29
C ILE A 85 10.37 6.44 -1.83
N LEU A 86 9.11 6.60 -1.39
CA LEU A 86 8.70 6.28 -0.02
C LEU A 86 8.89 4.80 0.30
N PHE A 87 8.55 3.92 -0.64
CA PHE A 87 8.75 2.49 -0.54
C PHE A 87 10.22 2.14 -0.38
N THR A 88 11.10 2.71 -1.21
CA THR A 88 12.55 2.47 -1.16
C THR A 88 13.15 2.92 0.17
N ILE A 89 12.81 4.12 0.63
CA ILE A 89 13.26 4.64 1.94
C ILE A 89 12.78 3.72 3.08
N SER A 90 11.55 3.25 3.01
CA SER A 90 10.97 2.38 4.03
C SER A 90 11.56 0.97 4.00
N PHE A 91 11.82 0.43 2.81
CA PHE A 91 12.44 -0.87 2.59
C PHE A 91 13.87 -0.90 3.14
N LEU A 92 14.68 0.10 2.78
CA LEU A 92 16.06 0.21 3.26
C LEU A 92 16.11 0.56 4.75
N GLY A 93 15.26 1.48 5.19
CA GLY A 93 14.99 1.84 6.59
C GLY A 93 16.23 2.30 7.39
N PRO A 94 16.27 3.52 7.96
CA PRO A 94 17.47 4.05 8.61
C PRO A 94 17.95 3.23 9.82
N LYS A 95 17.08 2.44 10.45
CA LYS A 95 17.42 1.55 11.58
C LYS A 95 17.79 0.14 11.14
N LYS A 96 16.91 -0.50 10.37
CA LYS A 96 17.05 -1.89 9.92
C LYS A 96 16.38 -2.04 8.57
N ASP A 97 17.00 -2.80 7.68
CA ASP A 97 16.40 -3.19 6.41
C ASP A 97 15.23 -4.17 6.64
N PHE A 98 14.28 -4.14 5.72
CA PHE A 98 13.10 -5.01 5.73
C PHE A 98 13.46 -6.49 5.74
N VAL A 99 14.41 -6.93 4.89
CA VAL A 99 14.78 -8.35 4.75
C VAL A 99 15.39 -8.87 6.05
N LYS A 100 16.32 -8.12 6.66
CA LYS A 100 16.92 -8.45 7.97
C LYS A 100 15.89 -8.48 9.10
N THR A 101 14.80 -7.73 8.98
CA THR A 101 13.71 -7.72 9.96
C THR A 101 12.78 -8.93 9.76
N LEU A 102 12.53 -9.33 8.53
CA LEU A 102 11.60 -10.39 8.15
C LEU A 102 12.18 -11.80 8.33
N THR A 103 13.46 -12.01 7.99
CA THR A 103 14.13 -13.31 8.09
C THR A 103 13.97 -14.01 9.45
N PRO A 104 14.27 -13.37 10.61
CA PRO A 104 14.09 -14.01 11.91
C PRO A 104 12.60 -14.21 12.29
N MET A 105 11.68 -13.42 11.74
CA MET A 105 10.25 -13.63 11.97
C MET A 105 9.76 -14.91 11.28
N ILE A 106 10.20 -15.17 10.05
CA ILE A 106 9.82 -16.37 9.31
C ILE A 106 10.52 -17.60 9.89
N ALA A 107 11.81 -17.50 10.21
CA ALA A 107 12.60 -18.65 10.67
C ALA A 107 12.27 -19.07 12.10
N ASP A 108 12.17 -18.11 13.02
CA ASP A 108 12.06 -18.39 14.46
C ASP A 108 10.73 -17.92 15.06
N GLY A 109 9.84 -17.26 14.31
CA GLY A 109 8.65 -16.61 14.86
C GLY A 109 8.96 -15.46 15.83
N LYS A 110 10.22 -14.99 15.86
CA LYS A 110 10.67 -13.94 16.78
C LYS A 110 10.21 -12.58 16.27
N GLN A 111 9.44 -11.88 17.09
CA GLN A 111 9.07 -10.49 16.85
C GLN A 111 10.23 -9.58 17.28
N PRO A 112 10.85 -8.82 16.37
CA PRO A 112 11.92 -7.89 16.72
C PRO A 112 11.37 -6.73 17.56
N LEU A 113 12.10 -6.38 18.61
CA LEU A 113 11.79 -5.26 19.53
C LEU A 113 11.79 -3.89 18.82
N GLU A 114 12.57 -3.76 17.75
CA GLU A 114 12.55 -2.61 16.85
C GLU A 114 12.21 -3.08 15.44
N SER A 115 11.09 -2.61 14.90
CA SER A 115 10.64 -2.93 13.54
C SER A 115 11.15 -1.94 12.50
N ASN A 116 11.33 -2.44 11.29
CA ASN A 116 11.49 -1.61 10.10
C ASN A 116 10.16 -0.86 9.80
N TYR A 117 10.24 0.36 9.24
CA TYR A 117 9.07 1.20 8.97
C TYR A 117 8.07 0.53 8.01
N LEU A 118 8.55 -0.22 7.01
CA LEU A 118 7.71 -0.98 6.07
C LEU A 118 6.92 -2.08 6.79
N VAL A 119 7.55 -2.80 7.73
CA VAL A 119 6.84 -3.79 8.57
C VAL A 119 5.73 -3.13 9.38
N THR A 120 6.00 -1.97 9.97
CA THR A 120 5.00 -1.22 10.76
C THR A 120 3.83 -0.76 9.89
N MET A 121 4.09 -0.25 8.69
CA MET A 121 3.04 0.15 7.75
C MET A 121 2.19 -1.04 7.32
N ILE A 122 2.80 -2.16 6.93
CA ILE A 122 2.09 -3.39 6.54
C ILE A 122 1.22 -3.91 7.69
N LYS A 123 1.71 -3.85 8.93
CA LYS A 123 0.93 -4.23 10.12
C LYS A 123 -0.35 -3.41 10.24
N TRP A 124 -0.25 -2.08 10.16
CA TRP A 124 -1.41 -1.20 10.26
C TRP A 124 -2.36 -1.35 9.09
N PHE A 125 -1.84 -1.48 7.87
CA PHE A 125 -2.64 -1.80 6.69
C PHE A 125 -3.45 -3.10 6.89
N SER A 126 -2.82 -4.14 7.41
CA SER A 126 -3.49 -5.42 7.69
C SER A 126 -4.61 -5.28 8.73
N VAL A 127 -4.40 -4.45 9.76
CA VAL A 127 -5.44 -4.13 10.75
C VAL A 127 -6.61 -3.39 10.11
N LEU A 128 -6.34 -2.41 9.23
CA LEU A 128 -7.38 -1.68 8.51
C LEU A 128 -8.21 -2.60 7.61
N VAL A 129 -7.57 -3.51 6.88
CA VAL A 129 -8.27 -4.51 6.04
C VAL A 129 -9.17 -5.41 6.88
N LEU A 130 -8.69 -5.86 8.05
CA LEU A 130 -9.49 -6.69 8.96
C LEU A 130 -10.71 -5.94 9.50
N ILE A 131 -10.52 -4.68 9.91
CA ILE A 131 -11.63 -3.81 10.36
C ILE A 131 -12.62 -3.60 9.21
N SER A 132 -12.14 -3.34 7.99
CA SER A 132 -12.99 -3.17 6.81
C SER A 132 -13.84 -4.42 6.55
N GLY A 133 -13.23 -5.62 6.59
CA GLY A 133 -13.98 -6.87 6.42
C GLY A 133 -15.01 -7.10 7.53
N MET A 134 -14.69 -6.70 8.77
CA MET A 134 -15.63 -6.78 9.89
C MET A 134 -16.81 -5.84 9.71
N ILE A 135 -16.58 -4.61 9.23
CA ILE A 135 -17.63 -3.65 8.91
C ILE A 135 -18.59 -4.24 7.86
N ASN A 136 -18.04 -4.77 6.77
CA ASN A 136 -18.83 -5.40 5.70
C ASN A 136 -19.66 -6.56 6.25
N PHE A 137 -19.07 -7.43 7.07
CA PHE A 137 -19.77 -8.55 7.69
C PHE A 137 -20.96 -8.11 8.57
N VAL A 138 -20.79 -7.06 9.36
CA VAL A 138 -21.87 -6.51 10.19
C VAL A 138 -22.96 -5.89 9.32
N GLN A 139 -22.58 -5.17 8.26
CA GLN A 139 -23.51 -4.53 7.32
C GLN A 139 -24.36 -5.57 6.58
N GLU A 140 -23.74 -6.62 6.04
CA GLU A 140 -24.45 -7.73 5.41
C GLU A 140 -25.39 -8.43 6.40
N GLY A 141 -24.95 -8.61 7.65
CA GLY A 141 -25.75 -9.22 8.72
C GLY A 141 -27.02 -8.45 9.10
N VAL A 142 -27.06 -7.13 8.88
CA VAL A 142 -28.25 -6.28 9.10
C VAL A 142 -29.02 -5.97 7.81
N GLY A 143 -28.67 -6.62 6.69
CA GLY A 143 -29.34 -6.46 5.40
C GLY A 143 -28.90 -5.25 4.58
N ILE A 144 -27.78 -4.61 4.92
CA ILE A 144 -27.13 -3.60 4.09
C ILE A 144 -26.19 -4.34 3.13
N THR A 145 -26.67 -4.57 1.91
CA THR A 145 -25.84 -5.12 0.81
C THR A 145 -25.15 -3.98 0.08
N ILE A 146 -23.82 -4.05 -0.03
CA ILE A 146 -22.98 -3.14 -0.82
C ILE A 146 -22.81 -3.72 -2.23
#